data_AF-W8L8B5-F1
#
_entry.id   AF-W8L8B5-F1
#
_cell.length_a   1.000
_cell.length_b   1.000
_cell.length_c   1.000
_cell.angle_alpha   90.00
_cell.angle_beta   90.00
_cell.angle_gamma   90.00
#
_symmetry.space_group_name_H-M   'P 1'
#
loop_
_entity.id
_entity.type
_entity.pdbx_description
1 polymer ?
#
loop_
_entity_poly.entity_id
_entity_poly.type
_entity_poly.pdbx_seq_one_letter_code
_entity_poly.pdbx_strand_id
1 'polypeptide(L)' 'MRKRYLRPSYDLPEIYLYRTPIDFRKQANGLALLVEQELGHSPFSGALYAFT' A
#
# COMPACT_ATOMS: atom_id res chain seq x y z
N MET A 1 -11.60 -6.86 -24.85
CA MET A 1 -10.62 -6.87 -23.73
C MET A 1 -11.29 -7.44 -22.49
N ARG A 2 -10.69 -8.44 -21.83
CA ARG A 2 -11.24 -8.99 -20.58
C ARG A 2 -10.94 -8.03 -19.43
N LYS A 3 -11.96 -7.51 -18.75
CA LYS A 3 -11.77 -6.70 -17.54
C LYS A 3 -11.05 -7.55 -16.48
N ARG A 4 -9.83 -7.17 -16.12
CA ARG A 4 -9.11 -7.73 -14.98
C ARG A 4 -9.26 -6.74 -13.83
N TYR A 5 -9.88 -7.20 -12.77
CA TYR A 5 -9.91 -6.46 -11.51
C TYR A 5 -8.68 -6.84 -10.71
N LEU A 6 -8.07 -5.86 -10.05
CA LEU A 6 -7.11 -6.16 -9.00
C LEU A 6 -7.91 -6.71 -7.82
N ARG A 7 -7.91 -8.03 -7.64
CA ARG A 7 -8.50 -8.69 -6.49
C ARG A 7 -7.36 -9.19 -5.59
N PRO A 8 -7.24 -8.66 -4.36
CA PRO A 8 -6.34 -9.23 -3.36
C PRO A 8 -6.69 -10.70 -3.11
N SER A 9 -5.69 -11.50 -2.80
CA SER A 9 -5.91 -12.89 -2.41
C SER A 9 -6.55 -12.99 -1.02
N TYR A 10 -7.21 -14.10 -0.71
CA TYR A 10 -7.87 -14.30 0.59
C TYR A 10 -6.88 -14.58 1.74
N ASP A 11 -5.67 -15.01 1.40
CA ASP A 11 -4.57 -15.28 2.33
C ASP A 11 -3.68 -14.04 2.60
N LEU A 12 -4.06 -12.89 2.06
CA LEU A 12 -3.32 -11.66 2.28
C LEU A 12 -3.38 -11.27 3.76
N PRO A 13 -2.25 -10.99 4.41
CA PRO A 13 -2.20 -10.91 5.87
C PRO A 13 -3.01 -9.72 6.40
N GLU A 14 -2.83 -8.54 5.82
CA GLU A 14 -3.46 -7.29 6.25
C GLU A 14 -3.68 -6.35 5.07
N ILE A 15 -4.71 -5.50 5.17
CA ILE A 15 -5.04 -4.48 4.18
C ILE A 15 -5.24 -3.15 4.89
N TYR A 16 -4.48 -2.13 4.46
CA TYR A 16 -4.51 -0.79 5.04
C TYR A 16 -4.95 0.24 4.00
N LEU A 17 -5.81 1.17 4.41
CA LEU A 17 -6.22 2.32 3.61
C LEU A 17 -5.70 3.60 4.25
N TYR A 18 -4.74 4.25 3.58
CA TYR A 18 -4.18 5.52 3.99
C TYR A 18 -4.93 6.68 3.31
N ARG A 19 -5.55 7.55 4.12
CA ARG A 19 -6.53 8.55 3.66
C ARG A 19 -6.00 9.99 3.62
N THR A 20 -4.82 10.24 4.17
CA THR A 20 -4.20 11.57 4.12
C THR A 20 -3.66 11.80 2.70
N PRO A 21 -3.76 13.00 2.13
CA PRO A 21 -3.22 13.28 0.79
C PRO A 21 -1.72 12.99 0.71
N ILE A 22 -1.29 12.32 -0.37
CA ILE A 22 0.11 11.98 -0.61
C ILE A 22 0.60 12.53 -1.93
N ASP A 23 1.85 13.00 -1.94
CA ASP A 23 2.58 13.27 -3.17
C ASP A 23 3.09 11.97 -3.80
N PHE A 24 2.38 11.46 -4.80
CA PHE A 24 2.75 10.25 -5.54
C PHE A 24 4.03 10.39 -6.38
N ARG A 25 4.59 11.59 -6.54
CA ARG A 25 5.90 11.78 -7.20
C ARG A 25 7.04 11.11 -6.44
N LYS A 26 6.83 10.78 -5.16
CA LYS A 26 7.77 10.03 -4.33
C LYS A 26 7.94 8.56 -4.73
N GLN A 27 7.05 8.02 -5.56
CA GLN A 27 7.07 6.64 -6.09
C GLN A 27 7.18 5.56 -4.99
N ALA A 28 7.50 4.32 -5.37
CA ALA A 28 7.50 3.16 -4.48
C ALA A 28 8.38 3.35 -3.23
N ASN A 29 9.62 3.84 -3.38
CA ASN A 29 10.54 4.00 -2.26
C ASN A 29 10.03 5.02 -1.23
N GLY A 30 9.44 6.12 -1.69
CA GLY A 30 8.89 7.11 -0.77
C GLY A 30 7.59 6.66 -0.10
N LEU A 31 6.79 5.82 -0.76
CA LEU A 31 5.64 5.17 -0.13
C LEU A 31 6.08 4.14 0.91
N ALA A 32 7.15 3.36 0.62
CA ALA A 32 7.73 2.42 1.59
C ALA A 32 8.27 3.14 2.84
N LEU A 33 8.90 4.30 2.65
CA LEU A 33 9.36 5.14 3.76
C LEU A 33 8.19 5.68 4.60
N LEU A 34 7.08 6.08 3.98
CA LEU A 34 5.88 6.50 4.70
C LEU A 34 5.33 5.35 5.56
N VAL A 35 5.22 4.14 5.00
CA VAL A 35 4.77 2.96 5.74
C VAL A 35 5.68 2.67 6.94
N GLU A 36 6.99 2.76 6.75
CA GLU A 36 7.95 2.49 7.82
C GLU A 36 7.97 3.58 8.89
N GLN A 37 8.07 4.84 8.51
CA GLN A 37 8.35 5.94 9.43
C GLN A 37 7.10 6.57 10.03
N GLU A 38 6.00 6.62 9.29
CA GLU A 38 4.76 7.26 9.74
C GLU A 38 3.78 6.24 10.33
N LEU A 39 3.64 5.07 9.70
CA LEU A 39 2.76 4.01 10.21
C LEU A 39 3.46 3.05 11.17
N GLY A 40 4.79 3.03 11.21
CA GLY A 40 5.56 2.12 12.06
C GLY A 40 5.47 0.65 11.63
N HIS A 41 5.05 0.39 10.39
CA HIS A 41 4.89 -0.97 9.87
C HIS A 41 6.07 -1.35 8.97
N SER A 42 6.35 -2.65 8.86
CA SER A 42 7.32 -3.10 7.85
C SER A 42 6.70 -3.02 6.45
N PRO A 43 7.32 -2.31 5.48
CA PRO A 43 6.88 -2.33 4.08
C PRO A 43 7.07 -3.72 3.41
N PHE A 44 7.78 -4.64 4.07
CA PHE A 44 8.04 -6.01 3.62
C PHE A 44 7.15 -7.05 4.32
N SER A 45 6.15 -6.63 5.09
CA SER A 45 5.23 -7.51 5.82
C SER A 45 4.31 -8.36 4.92
N GLY A 46 4.23 -8.05 3.62
CA GLY A 46 3.27 -8.67 2.71
C GLY A 46 1.86 -8.08 2.80
N ALA A 47 1.65 -7.07 3.65
CA ALA A 47 0.40 -6.31 3.71
C ALA A 47 0.19 -5.46 2.44
N LEU A 48 -1.08 -5.24 2.09
CA LEU A 48 -1.47 -4.35 1.00
C LEU A 48 -1.76 -2.95 1.54
N TYR A 49 -1.06 -1.95 1.01
CA TYR A 49 -1.29 -0.54 1.32
C TYR A 49 -1.96 0.17 0.14
N ALA A 50 -3.16 0.71 0.37
CA ALA A 50 -3.89 1.53 -0.58
C ALA A 50 -3.81 3.01 -0.18
N PHE A 51 -3.52 3.87 -1.15
CA PHE A 51 -3.36 5.31 -0.97
C PHE A 51 -4.39 6.05 -1.83
N THR A 52 -5.01 7.11 -1.32
CA THR A 52 -6.04 7.91 -2.01
C THR A 52 -5.59 9.33 -2.31
#